data_AF-A0A953JMH4-F1
#
_entry.id   AF-A0A953JMH4-F1
#
_cell.length_a   1.000
_cell.length_b   1.000
_cell.length_c   1.000
_cell.angle_alpha   90.00
_cell.angle_beta   90.00
_cell.angle_gamma   90.00
#
_symmetry.space_group_name_H-M   'P 1'
#
loop_
_entity.id
_entity.type
_entity.pdbx_description
1 polymer ?
#
loop_
_entity_poly.entity_id
_entity_poly.type
_entity_poly.pdbx_seq_one_letter_code
_entity_poly.pdbx_strand_id
1 'polypeptide(L)' 'MPLLLTPVRPQINGPQLPMVFDISIGVRKKDEALAHELDEALARNRPVIGAAPRHYGVPRLDTSIRRAKGAR' A
#
# COMPACT_ATOMS: atom_id res chain seq x y z
N MET A 1 -24.36 8.77 -24.81
CA MET A 1 -24.50 9.70 -23.65
C MET A 1 -23.26 9.57 -22.80
N PRO A 2 -22.42 10.60 -22.64
CA PRO A 2 -21.27 10.55 -21.75
C PRO A 2 -21.70 10.67 -20.27
N LEU A 3 -20.95 10.03 -19.37
CA LEU A 3 -21.16 10.15 -17.92
C LEU A 3 -20.73 11.56 -17.45
N LEU A 4 -21.64 12.28 -16.81
CA LEU A 4 -21.37 13.58 -16.20
C LEU A 4 -21.11 13.40 -14.69
N LEU A 5 -19.95 13.84 -14.19
CA LEU A 5 -19.56 13.73 -12.78
C LEU A 5 -19.66 15.10 -12.09
N THR A 6 -20.37 15.17 -10.96
CA THR A 6 -20.44 16.36 -10.11
C THR A 6 -19.69 16.09 -8.80
N PRO A 7 -18.53 16.73 -8.54
CA PRO A 7 -17.77 16.52 -7.31
C PRO A 7 -18.52 17.02 -6.07
N VAL A 8 -18.34 16.33 -4.94
CA VAL A 8 -18.88 16.75 -3.64
C VAL A 8 -18.09 17.92 -3.03
N ARG A 9 -18.75 18.75 -2.21
CA ARG A 9 -18.16 19.90 -1.50
C ARG A 9 -18.45 19.81 0.00
N PRO A 10 -17.47 20.09 0.89
CA PRO A 10 -16.05 20.29 0.57
C PRO A 10 -15.40 18.98 0.12
N GLN A 11 -14.34 19.08 -0.67
CA GLN A 11 -13.65 17.88 -1.18
C GLN A 11 -12.94 17.09 -0.07
N ILE A 12 -12.63 17.76 1.04
CA ILE A 12 -11.95 17.21 2.22
C ILE A 12 -12.66 17.78 3.46
N ASN A 13 -13.01 16.91 4.41
CA ASN A 13 -13.55 17.30 5.70
C ASN A 13 -12.42 17.35 6.74
N GLY A 14 -11.99 18.55 7.15
CA GLY A 14 -11.05 18.74 8.25
C GLY A 14 -9.61 18.25 8.00
N PRO A 15 -8.79 18.11 9.07
CA PRO A 15 -7.40 17.67 8.97
C PRO A 15 -7.30 16.24 8.43
N GLN A 16 -6.46 16.03 7.40
CA GLN A 16 -6.19 14.69 6.89
C GLN A 16 -5.14 13.99 7.75
N LEU A 17 -5.54 12.88 8.37
CA LEU A 17 -4.59 11.89 8.87
C LEU A 17 -4.04 11.08 7.68
N PRO A 18 -2.76 10.68 7.71
CA PRO A 18 -2.23 9.77 6.69
C PRO A 18 -3.01 8.46 6.70
N MET A 19 -3.73 8.16 5.62
CA MET A 19 -4.38 6.87 5.41
C MET A 19 -3.38 5.87 4.83
N VAL A 20 -2.32 5.61 5.59
CA VAL A 20 -1.17 4.80 5.17
C VAL A 20 -1.00 3.66 6.15
N PHE A 21 -0.99 2.43 5.63
CA PHE A 21 -0.93 1.21 6.42
C PHE A 21 0.03 0.21 5.78
N ASP A 22 0.70 -0.57 6.60
CA ASP A 22 1.45 -1.75 6.16
C ASP A 22 0.50 -2.92 5.88
N ILE A 23 0.83 -3.72 4.86
CA ILE A 23 0.06 -4.90 4.46
C ILE A 23 0.88 -6.13 4.79
N SER A 24 0.29 -7.05 5.54
CA SER A 24 0.91 -8.31 5.98
C SER A 24 0.09 -9.51 5.54
N ILE A 25 0.70 -10.70 5.57
CA ILE A 25 0.02 -11.96 5.31
C ILE A 25 -0.47 -12.54 6.63
N GLY A 26 -1.77 -12.86 6.70
CA GLY A 26 -2.38 -13.49 7.88
C GLY A 26 -2.33 -15.02 7.81
N VAL A 27 -1.89 -15.66 8.89
CA VAL A 27 -1.97 -17.12 9.09
C VAL A 27 -2.85 -17.44 10.31
N ARG A 28 -3.18 -18.72 10.52
CA ARG A 28 -3.91 -19.15 11.72
C ARG A 28 -3.06 -18.89 12.96
N LYS A 29 -3.68 -18.41 14.05
CA LYS A 29 -2.99 -18.00 15.29
C LYS A 29 -2.01 -19.04 15.86
N LYS A 30 -2.32 -20.33 15.73
CA LYS A 30 -1.50 -21.43 16.28
C LYS A 30 -0.47 -21.97 15.28
N ASP A 31 -0.43 -21.45 14.06
CA ASP A 31 0.44 -21.94 12.99
C ASP A 31 1.70 -21.09 12.89
N GLU A 32 2.50 -21.11 13.96
CA GLU A 32 3.71 -20.30 14.09
C GLU A 32 4.83 -20.76 13.14
N ALA A 33 4.86 -22.05 12.82
CA ALA A 33 5.82 -22.61 11.87
C ALA A 33 5.60 -22.03 10.47
N LEU A 34 4.35 -21.98 10.01
CA LEU A 34 4.01 -21.37 8.72
C LEU A 34 4.27 -19.86 8.73
N ALA A 35 3.98 -19.17 9.83
CA ALA A 35 4.30 -17.74 9.97
C ALA A 35 5.79 -17.49 9.73
N HIS A 36 6.64 -18.25 10.41
CA HIS A 36 8.09 -18.13 10.32
C HIS A 36 8.62 -18.49 8.92
N GLU A 37 8.13 -19.57 8.33
CA GLU A 37 8.51 -19.96 6.96
C GLU A 37 8.19 -18.84 5.95
N LEU A 38 7.03 -18.21 6.12
CA LEU A 38 6.58 -17.13 5.26
C LEU A 38 7.41 -15.86 5.45
N ASP A 39 7.71 -15.47 6.68
CA ASP A 39 8.58 -14.32 6.98
C ASP A 39 9.96 -14.50 6.33
N GLU A 40 10.54 -15.69 6.47
CA GLU A 40 11.80 -16.08 5.85
C GLU A 40 11.73 -16.05 4.32
N ALA A 41 10.64 -16.56 3.73
CA ALA A 41 10.42 -16.50 2.29
C ALA A 41 10.25 -15.05 1.78
N LEU A 42 9.52 -14.20 2.51
CA LEU A 42 9.35 -12.79 2.20
C LEU A 42 10.68 -12.03 2.27
N ALA A 43 11.49 -12.31 3.28
CA ALA A 43 12.82 -11.71 3.44
C ALA A 43 13.73 -12.05 2.26
N ARG A 44 13.81 -13.33 1.88
CA ARG A 44 14.61 -13.79 0.73
C ARG A 44 14.15 -13.20 -0.60
N ASN A 45 12.84 -13.07 -0.81
CA ASN A 45 12.26 -12.66 -2.09
C ASN A 45 11.88 -11.16 -2.18
N ARG A 46 12.27 -10.35 -1.18
CA ARG A 46 11.93 -8.93 -1.06
C ARG A 46 12.12 -8.11 -2.35
N PRO A 47 13.20 -8.28 -3.15
CA PRO A 47 13.37 -7.51 -4.39
C PRO A 47 12.30 -7.82 -5.44
N VAL A 48 12.00 -9.11 -5.63
CA VAL A 48 11.04 -9.59 -6.63
C VAL A 48 9.62 -9.21 -6.22
N ILE A 49 9.26 -9.44 -4.96
CA ILE A 49 7.95 -9.09 -4.41
C ILE A 49 7.73 -7.58 -4.45
N GLY A 50 8.76 -6.77 -4.18
CA GLY A 50 8.66 -5.31 -4.23
C GLY A 50 8.36 -4.75 -5.63
N ALA A 51 8.62 -5.52 -6.70
CA ALA A 51 8.31 -5.14 -8.07
C ALA A 51 6.87 -5.47 -8.49
N ALA A 52 6.30 -6.57 -7.98
CA ALA A 52 4.98 -7.07 -8.38
C ALA A 52 3.83 -6.04 -8.23
N PRO A 53 3.70 -5.27 -7.12
CA PRO A 53 2.65 -4.26 -6.96
C PRO A 53 2.60 -3.23 -8.10
N ARG A 54 3.76 -2.92 -8.72
CA ARG A 54 3.83 -1.96 -9.83
C ARG A 54 3.08 -2.46 -11.06
N HIS A 55 3.13 -3.77 -11.34
CA HIS A 55 2.41 -4.37 -12.47
C HIS A 55 0.89 -4.29 -12.29
N TYR A 56 0.42 -4.30 -11.05
CA TYR A 56 -1.01 -4.20 -10.71
C TYR A 56 -1.46 -2.77 -10.39
N GLY A 57 -0.60 -1.76 -10.59
CA GLY A 57 -0.93 -0.36 -10.33
C GLY A 57 -1.07 0.00 -8.84
N VAL A 58 -0.58 -0.85 -7.93
CA VAL A 58 -0.63 -0.61 -6.49
C VAL A 58 0.42 0.45 -6.11
N PRO A 59 0.00 1.61 -5.57
CA PRO A 59 0.93 2.66 -5.18
C PRO A 59 1.83 2.24 -4.01
N ARG A 60 3.13 2.50 -4.10
CA ARG A 60 4.08 2.24 -3.01
C ARG A 60 4.60 3.54 -2.38
N LEU A 61 4.79 3.50 -1.07
CA LEU A 61 5.17 4.67 -0.27
C LEU A 61 6.58 5.19 -0.56
N ASP A 62 7.51 4.30 -0.92
CA ASP A 62 8.86 4.65 -1.36
C ASP A 62 8.87 5.53 -2.62
N THR A 63 7.78 5.49 -3.39
CA THR A 63 7.56 6.29 -4.60
C THR A 63 6.77 7.56 -4.30
N SER A 64 5.85 7.53 -3.32
CA SER A 64 5.00 8.68 -2.95
C SER A 64 5.68 9.70 -2.02
N ILE A 65 6.56 9.27 -1.11
CA ILE A 65 7.31 10.20 -0.22
C ILE A 65 8.24 11.12 -1.03
N ARG A 66 8.77 10.68 -2.18
CA ARG A 66 9.58 11.54 -3.07
C ARG A 66 8.75 12.61 -3.75
N ARG A 67 7.48 12.34 -4.08
CA ARG A 67 6.58 13.32 -4.71
C ARG A 67 6.11 14.37 -3.70
N ALA A 68 5.90 13.98 -2.44
CA ALA A 68 5.54 14.90 -1.36
C ALA A 68 6.69 15.85 -0.95
N LYS A 69 7.96 15.44 -1.12
CA LYS A 69 9.14 16.31 -0.88
C LYS A 69 9.48 17.28 -2.02
N GLY A 70 8.94 17.07 -3.22
CA GLY A 70 9.18 17.94 -4.39
C GLY A 70 8.14 19.05 -4.61
N ALA A 71 7.14 19.14 -3.72
CA ALA A 71 6.06 20.14 -3.77
C ALA A 71 6.19 21.17 -2.63
N ARG A 72 7.43 21.46 -2.20
CA ARG A 72 7.72 22.41 -1.14
C ARG A 72 8.66 23.50 -1.63
#